data_AF-A0A951N7P6-F1
#
_entry.id   AF-A0A951N7P6-F1
#
_cell.length_a   1.000
_cell.length_b   1.000
_cell.length_c   1.000
_cell.angle_alpha   90.00
_cell.angle_beta   90.00
_cell.angle_gamma   90.00
#
_symmetry.space_group_name_H-M   'P 1'
#
loop_
_entity.id
_entity.type
_entity.pdbx_description
1 polymer ?
#
loop_
_entity_poly.entity_id
_entity_poly.type
_entity_poly.pdbx_seq_one_letter_code
_entity_poly.pdbx_strand_id
1 'polypeptide(L)'
;MNSQIPTDAAAFFDWRRENFPFFERKICLTHASVSPLPARSAHAIADYAHRLAREGQFDYLHDGAYRRCKERLARLLNNGAKPEEIAFAGSTSHALGLVATSFPWKSGDNCVVFDGDFPANVVVWKNLAHTHGVEIRVVPFREARDWTIEDLAPFVDEKTRLVTISAVNFLSGFALDVSSFGKFCHDKGALLCVDAIQALGATQMDLREADFVCADAHKWLLGPNGAAFAWFRGSVLPQMRPQILGWLAIEGRDNWFSYGTEPFAGAERFEPGARNYLGIVGMEASLA
;
A
#
# COMPACT_ATOMS: atom_id res chain seq x y z
N MET A 1 2.47 3.07 -26.01
CA MET A 1 1.38 3.40 -26.95
C MET A 1 0.17 3.77 -26.11
N ASN A 2 -0.24 5.04 -26.15
CA ASN A 2 -1.52 5.50 -25.59
C ASN A 2 -2.64 5.06 -26.55
N SER A 3 -2.99 3.77 -26.59
CA SER A 3 -4.27 3.39 -27.16
C SER A 3 -5.34 3.70 -26.12
N GLN A 4 -6.17 4.71 -26.39
CA GLN A 4 -7.39 4.92 -25.61
C GLN A 4 -8.17 3.60 -25.57
N ILE A 5 -8.69 3.25 -24.39
CA ILE A 5 -9.56 2.08 -24.22
C ILE A 5 -10.77 2.29 -25.16
N PRO A 6 -11.03 1.37 -26.11
CA PRO A 6 -12.13 1.52 -27.02
C PRO A 6 -13.47 1.53 -26.29
N THR A 7 -14.40 2.38 -26.73
CA THR A 7 -15.77 2.43 -26.20
C THR A 7 -16.70 1.46 -26.95
N ASP A 8 -16.36 1.07 -28.18
CA ASP A 8 -17.06 0.01 -28.91
C ASP A 8 -16.76 -1.36 -28.31
N ALA A 9 -17.79 -2.21 -28.20
CA ALA A 9 -17.70 -3.50 -27.51
C ALA A 9 -16.77 -4.49 -28.24
N ALA A 10 -16.86 -4.59 -29.56
CA ALA A 10 -16.03 -5.52 -30.33
C ALA A 10 -14.55 -5.10 -30.25
N ALA A 11 -14.28 -3.82 -30.52
CA ALA A 11 -12.96 -3.23 -30.40
C ALA A 11 -12.40 -3.33 -28.97
N PHE A 12 -13.23 -3.18 -27.93
CA PHE A 12 -12.82 -3.36 -26.54
C PHE A 12 -12.36 -4.78 -26.25
N PHE A 13 -13.08 -5.80 -26.74
CA PHE A 13 -12.69 -7.20 -26.51
C PHE A 13 -11.41 -7.57 -27.27
N ASP A 14 -11.21 -7.04 -28.47
CA ASP A 14 -9.94 -7.19 -29.20
C ASP A 14 -8.78 -6.52 -28.45
N TRP A 15 -8.95 -5.24 -28.08
CA TRP A 15 -7.98 -4.50 -27.27
C TRP A 15 -7.67 -5.21 -25.96
N ARG A 16 -8.68 -5.77 -25.28
CA ARG A 16 -8.50 -6.51 -24.03
C ARG A 16 -7.68 -7.77 -24.24
N ARG A 17 -7.93 -8.56 -25.28
CA ARG A 17 -7.13 -9.76 -25.57
C ARG A 17 -5.68 -9.41 -25.86
N GLU A 18 -5.45 -8.34 -26.63
CA GLU A 18 -4.11 -7.86 -26.98
C GLU A 18 -3.32 -7.38 -25.75
N ASN A 19 -3.97 -6.65 -24.84
CA ASN A 19 -3.33 -6.14 -23.63
C ASN A 19 -3.31 -7.14 -22.47
N PHE A 20 -4.16 -8.16 -22.52
CA PHE A 20 -4.31 -9.20 -21.50
C PHE A 20 -4.53 -10.56 -22.18
N PRO A 21 -3.46 -11.26 -22.58
CA PRO A 21 -3.53 -12.55 -23.27
C PRO A 21 -4.31 -13.63 -22.50
N PHE A 22 -4.45 -13.47 -21.18
CA PHE A 22 -5.32 -14.32 -20.34
C PHE A 22 -6.75 -14.45 -20.91
N PHE A 23 -7.32 -13.38 -21.49
CA PHE A 23 -8.69 -13.37 -21.98
C PHE A 23 -8.88 -13.99 -23.37
N GLU A 24 -7.82 -14.49 -24.01
CA GLU A 24 -7.95 -15.28 -25.25
C GLU A 24 -8.67 -16.61 -25.00
N ARG A 25 -8.49 -17.18 -23.80
CA ARG A 25 -8.94 -18.54 -23.48
C ARG A 25 -9.77 -18.64 -22.20
N LYS A 26 -9.82 -17.58 -21.39
CA LYS A 26 -10.41 -17.61 -20.05
C LYS A 26 -11.26 -16.37 -19.79
N ILE A 27 -12.22 -16.53 -18.87
CA ILE A 27 -12.96 -15.42 -18.27
C ILE A 27 -12.42 -15.25 -16.84
N CYS A 28 -12.12 -14.01 -16.43
CA CYS A 28 -11.68 -13.71 -15.07
C CYS A 28 -12.82 -13.04 -14.28
N LEU A 29 -13.27 -13.71 -13.22
CA LEU A 29 -14.26 -13.19 -12.27
C LEU A 29 -13.66 -13.05 -10.86
N THR A 30 -12.33 -12.92 -10.76
CA THR A 30 -11.58 -13.05 -9.50
C THR A 30 -10.63 -11.87 -9.22
N HIS A 31 -10.83 -10.71 -9.84
CA HIS A 31 -9.95 -9.53 -9.66
C HIS A 31 -9.81 -9.10 -8.19
N ALA A 32 -10.88 -9.26 -7.39
CA ALA A 32 -10.87 -9.00 -5.95
C ALA A 32 -9.97 -9.98 -5.16
N SER A 33 -9.52 -11.07 -5.77
CA SER A 33 -8.54 -12.01 -5.23
C SER A 33 -7.17 -11.80 -5.89
N VAL A 34 -7.07 -12.11 -7.19
CA VAL A 34 -5.84 -11.94 -7.99
C VAL A 34 -6.26 -11.62 -9.44
N SER A 35 -5.66 -10.57 -9.99
CA SER A 35 -5.86 -10.16 -11.38
C SER A 35 -4.88 -10.86 -12.33
N PRO A 36 -5.23 -11.03 -13.61
CA PRO A 36 -4.26 -11.40 -14.63
C PRO A 36 -3.30 -10.24 -14.89
N LEU A 37 -2.01 -10.55 -15.03
CA LEU A 37 -0.99 -9.56 -15.35
C LEU A 37 -1.18 -9.04 -16.79
N PRO A 38 -1.15 -7.72 -17.04
CA PRO A 38 -1.14 -7.15 -18.38
C PRO A 38 0.11 -7.57 -19.16
N ALA A 39 -0.01 -7.69 -20.50
CA ALA A 39 1.10 -8.02 -21.39
C ALA A 39 2.27 -7.03 -21.23
N ARG A 40 1.97 -5.73 -21.12
CA ARG A 40 2.98 -4.68 -20.88
C ARG A 40 3.82 -4.93 -19.62
N SER A 41 3.19 -5.38 -18.54
CA SER A 41 3.88 -5.66 -17.28
C SER A 41 4.69 -6.95 -17.38
N ALA A 42 4.16 -7.97 -18.05
CA ALA A 42 4.89 -9.20 -18.33
C ALA A 42 6.15 -8.95 -19.19
N HIS A 43 6.02 -8.16 -20.26
CA HIS A 43 7.15 -7.76 -21.12
C HIS A 43 8.18 -6.94 -20.34
N ALA A 44 7.76 -5.94 -19.56
CA ALA A 44 8.68 -5.13 -18.77
C ALA A 44 9.51 -5.97 -17.78
N ILE A 45 8.88 -6.95 -17.11
CA ILE A 45 9.59 -7.89 -16.22
C ILE A 45 10.57 -8.76 -17.00
N ALA A 46 10.15 -9.33 -18.14
CA ALA A 46 11.00 -10.20 -18.95
C ALA A 46 12.21 -9.44 -19.51
N ASP A 47 11.99 -8.26 -20.09
CA ASP A 47 13.05 -7.41 -20.63
C ASP A 47 14.04 -7.01 -19.53
N TYR A 48 13.53 -6.66 -18.34
CA TYR A 48 14.35 -6.34 -17.19
C TYR A 48 15.20 -7.53 -16.75
N ALA A 49 14.61 -8.72 -16.63
CA ALA A 49 15.35 -9.93 -16.27
C ALA A 49 16.42 -10.28 -17.30
N HIS A 50 16.12 -10.15 -18.59
CA HIS A 50 17.10 -10.35 -19.67
C HIS A 50 18.24 -9.35 -19.61
N ARG A 51 17.95 -8.07 -19.32
CA ARG A 51 18.97 -7.04 -19.10
C ARG A 51 19.88 -7.41 -17.93
N LEU A 52 19.31 -7.78 -16.78
CA LEU A 52 20.09 -8.19 -15.60
C LEU A 52 20.98 -9.41 -15.89
N ALA A 53 20.52 -10.36 -16.70
CA ALA A 53 21.32 -11.53 -17.08
C ALA A 53 22.52 -11.18 -17.96
N ARG A 54 22.43 -10.09 -18.74
CA ARG A 54 23.49 -9.64 -19.66
C ARG A 54 24.45 -8.63 -19.03
N GLU A 55 23.92 -7.73 -18.20
CA GLU A 55 24.65 -6.57 -17.67
C GLU A 55 24.95 -6.70 -16.17
N GLY A 56 24.35 -7.70 -15.50
CA GLY A 56 24.40 -7.87 -14.05
C GLY A 56 23.39 -7.00 -13.30
N GLN A 57 23.40 -7.11 -11.97
CA GLN A 57 22.48 -6.41 -11.07
C GLN A 57 23.11 -5.19 -10.38
N PHE A 58 24.21 -4.66 -10.93
CA PHE A 58 25.08 -3.71 -10.22
C PHE A 58 24.45 -2.33 -9.99
N ASP A 59 23.44 -1.94 -10.80
CA ASP A 59 22.77 -0.63 -10.72
C ASP A 59 21.52 -0.62 -9.80
N TYR A 60 21.35 -1.63 -8.95
CA TYR A 60 20.19 -1.79 -8.07
C TYR A 60 19.96 -0.66 -7.04
N LEU A 61 20.85 0.33 -6.94
CA LEU A 61 20.63 1.51 -6.08
C LEU A 61 20.07 2.70 -6.84
N HIS A 62 20.36 2.82 -8.14
CA HIS A 62 20.03 4.01 -8.94
C HIS A 62 19.07 3.73 -10.09
N ASP A 63 18.60 2.49 -10.21
CA ASP A 63 17.67 2.08 -11.25
C ASP A 63 16.43 3.00 -11.31
N GLY A 64 16.24 3.62 -12.48
CA GLY A 64 15.20 4.62 -12.69
C GLY A 64 13.77 4.10 -12.55
N ALA A 65 13.54 2.78 -12.64
CA ALA A 65 12.21 2.20 -12.42
C ALA A 65 11.71 2.48 -11.00
N TYR A 66 12.61 2.54 -10.02
CA TYR A 66 12.29 2.86 -8.63
C TYR A 66 11.61 4.22 -8.50
N ARG A 67 12.26 5.29 -9.01
CA ARG A 67 11.74 6.66 -8.96
C ARG A 67 10.45 6.81 -9.75
N ARG A 68 10.42 6.30 -11.00
CA ARG A 68 9.21 6.38 -11.84
C ARG A 68 8.01 5.67 -11.23
N CYS A 69 8.24 4.54 -10.57
CA CYS A 69 7.17 3.81 -9.88
C CYS A 69 6.60 4.63 -8.72
N LYS A 70 7.45 5.22 -7.87
CA LYS A 70 7.03 6.13 -6.80
C LYS A 70 6.28 7.35 -7.32
N GLU A 71 6.75 7.98 -8.40
CA GLU A 71 6.07 9.11 -9.06
C GLU A 71 4.67 8.71 -9.56
N ARG A 72 4.53 7.52 -10.16
CA ARG A 72 3.23 7.00 -10.62
C ARG A 72 2.29 6.71 -9.45
N LEU A 73 2.79 6.10 -8.38
CA LEU A 73 2.01 5.87 -7.17
C LEU A 73 1.55 7.17 -6.52
N ALA A 74 2.44 8.16 -6.39
CA ALA A 74 2.09 9.48 -5.85
C ALA A 74 0.97 10.15 -6.66
N ARG A 75 1.04 10.08 -8.00
CA ARG A 75 -0.03 10.57 -8.88
C ARG A 75 -1.34 9.78 -8.72
N LEU A 76 -1.27 8.46 -8.57
CA LEU A 76 -2.44 7.62 -8.36
C LEU A 76 -3.17 7.96 -7.05
N LEU A 77 -2.42 8.22 -5.97
CA LEU A 77 -2.98 8.61 -4.67
C LEU A 77 -3.72 9.95 -4.73
N ASN A 78 -3.27 10.87 -5.60
CA ASN A 78 -3.92 12.15 -5.89
C ASN A 78 -4.31 12.97 -4.63
N ASN A 79 -3.51 12.89 -3.57
CA ASN A 79 -3.75 13.56 -2.28
C ASN A 79 -2.61 14.53 -1.89
N GLY A 80 -1.75 14.88 -2.85
CA GLY A 80 -0.54 15.69 -2.61
C GLY A 80 0.68 14.88 -2.18
N ALA A 81 0.60 13.53 -2.21
CA ALA A 81 1.71 12.64 -1.95
C ALA A 81 2.96 12.98 -2.76
N LYS A 82 4.13 12.83 -2.13
CA LYS A 82 5.44 12.93 -2.78
C LYS A 82 6.07 11.54 -2.94
N PRO A 83 6.92 11.33 -3.96
CA PRO A 83 7.63 10.06 -4.13
C PRO A 83 8.40 9.62 -2.87
N GLU A 84 9.01 10.56 -2.15
CA GLU A 84 9.82 10.31 -0.95
C GLU A 84 8.98 9.83 0.25
N GLU A 85 7.65 9.94 0.17
CA GLU A 85 6.71 9.49 1.19
C GLU A 85 6.24 8.04 0.98
N ILE A 86 6.76 7.36 -0.05
CA ILE A 86 6.35 6.01 -0.45
C ILE A 86 7.47 5.02 -0.17
N ALA A 87 7.16 3.92 0.51
CA ALA A 87 8.03 2.77 0.68
C ALA A 87 7.45 1.55 -0.03
N PHE A 88 8.30 0.74 -0.66
CA PHE A 88 7.88 -0.55 -1.21
C PHE A 88 7.82 -1.64 -0.14
N ALA A 89 6.84 -2.52 -0.30
CA ALA A 89 6.61 -3.68 0.54
C ALA A 89 6.35 -4.93 -0.32
N GLY A 90 6.32 -6.08 0.32
CA GLY A 90 6.10 -7.38 -0.35
C GLY A 90 4.62 -7.76 -0.46
N SER A 91 3.76 -7.16 0.35
CA SER A 91 2.30 -7.37 0.33
C SER A 91 1.60 -6.25 1.09
N THR A 92 0.27 -6.18 1.02
CA THR A 92 -0.52 -5.27 1.88
C THR A 92 -0.30 -5.60 3.36
N SER A 93 -0.23 -6.88 3.73
CA SER A 93 0.09 -7.28 5.12
C SER A 93 1.46 -6.78 5.57
N HIS A 94 2.47 -6.82 4.69
CA HIS A 94 3.78 -6.26 5.00
C HIS A 94 3.69 -4.73 5.15
N ALA A 95 3.02 -4.03 4.21
CA ALA A 95 2.83 -2.58 4.27
C ALA A 95 2.12 -2.12 5.56
N LEU A 96 1.02 -2.77 5.95
CA LEU A 96 0.32 -2.53 7.21
C LEU A 96 1.22 -2.83 8.42
N GLY A 97 2.02 -3.90 8.35
CA GLY A 97 3.02 -4.22 9.37
C GLY A 97 4.09 -3.15 9.55
N LEU A 98 4.56 -2.53 8.46
CA LEU A 98 5.50 -1.41 8.53
C LEU A 98 4.89 -0.25 9.31
N VAL A 99 3.63 0.12 9.03
CA VAL A 99 2.92 1.15 9.77
C VAL A 99 2.76 0.76 11.24
N ALA A 100 2.16 -0.40 11.49
CA ALA A 100 1.80 -0.85 12.83
C ALA A 100 3.01 -0.94 13.77
N THR A 101 4.14 -1.47 13.28
CA THR A 101 5.33 -1.70 14.12
C THR A 101 6.25 -0.49 14.22
N SER A 102 6.18 0.43 13.26
CA SER A 102 7.04 1.63 13.25
C SER A 102 6.41 2.85 13.90
N PHE A 103 5.13 2.78 14.22
CA PHE A 103 4.42 3.84 14.93
C PHE A 103 4.92 3.95 16.39
N PRO A 104 5.15 5.16 16.93
CA PRO A 104 5.76 5.37 18.25
C PRO A 104 4.75 5.17 19.40
N TRP A 105 4.22 3.95 19.52
CA TRP A 105 3.27 3.56 20.57
C TRP A 105 3.82 3.80 21.97
N LYS A 106 2.93 4.19 22.88
CA LYS A 106 3.16 4.29 24.32
C LYS A 106 2.21 3.37 25.06
N SER A 107 2.64 2.91 26.24
CA SER A 107 1.77 2.14 27.13
C SER A 107 0.49 2.94 27.44
N GLY A 108 -0.66 2.28 27.27
CA GLY A 108 -1.98 2.89 27.43
C GLY A 108 -2.56 3.53 26.17
N ASP A 109 -1.82 3.61 25.06
CA ASP A 109 -2.40 3.96 23.76
C ASP A 109 -3.36 2.86 23.29
N ASN A 110 -4.36 3.23 22.48
CA ASN A 110 -5.23 2.28 21.81
C ASN A 110 -5.26 2.45 20.28
N CYS A 111 -5.58 1.36 19.61
CA CYS A 111 -5.82 1.26 18.16
C CYS A 111 -7.21 0.66 17.91
N VAL A 112 -7.94 1.22 16.96
CA VAL A 112 -9.29 0.74 16.60
C VAL A 112 -9.25 -0.04 15.27
N VAL A 113 -9.81 -1.25 15.30
CA VAL A 113 -10.02 -2.14 14.15
C VAL A 113 -11.51 -2.48 14.01
N PHE A 114 -11.90 -3.04 12.87
CA PHE A 114 -13.28 -3.44 12.58
C PHE A 114 -13.39 -4.96 12.49
N ASP A 115 -14.38 -5.54 13.18
CA ASP A 115 -14.65 -6.97 13.05
C ASP A 115 -15.29 -7.29 11.69
N GLY A 116 -14.88 -8.38 11.04
CA GLY A 116 -15.30 -8.68 9.67
C GLY A 116 -14.56 -7.90 8.58
N ASP A 117 -13.51 -7.16 8.92
CA ASP A 117 -12.50 -6.70 7.97
C ASP A 117 -11.56 -7.84 7.53
N PHE A 118 -10.76 -7.62 6.48
CA PHE A 118 -9.85 -8.64 5.97
C PHE A 118 -8.76 -8.97 7.01
N PRO A 119 -8.36 -10.24 7.20
CA PRO A 119 -7.41 -10.63 8.25
C PRO A 119 -6.12 -9.81 8.25
N ALA A 120 -5.57 -9.42 7.09
CA ALA A 120 -4.37 -8.60 7.02
C ALA A 120 -4.50 -7.27 7.77
N ASN A 121 -5.68 -6.65 7.76
CA ASN A 121 -5.98 -5.39 8.44
C ASN A 121 -6.55 -5.57 9.85
N VAL A 122 -6.47 -6.78 10.42
CA VAL A 122 -6.92 -7.05 11.80
C VAL A 122 -5.80 -7.67 12.62
N VAL A 123 -5.18 -8.74 12.11
CA VAL A 123 -4.23 -9.55 12.90
C VAL A 123 -2.96 -8.78 13.24
N VAL A 124 -2.51 -7.90 12.33
CA VAL A 124 -1.30 -7.10 12.52
C VAL A 124 -1.43 -6.13 13.69
N TRP A 125 -2.60 -5.49 13.82
CA TRP A 125 -2.92 -4.57 14.90
C TRP A 125 -3.19 -5.32 16.20
N LYS A 126 -3.93 -6.44 16.15
CA LYS A 126 -4.13 -7.31 17.32
C LYS A 126 -2.81 -7.77 17.94
N ASN A 127 -1.79 -8.03 17.10
CA ASN A 127 -0.47 -8.41 17.57
C ASN A 127 0.26 -7.30 18.35
N LEU A 128 -0.13 -6.03 18.22
CA LEU A 128 0.44 -4.93 19.02
C LEU A 128 0.13 -5.05 20.50
N ALA A 129 -0.98 -5.70 20.89
CA ALA A 129 -1.27 -5.98 22.29
C ALA A 129 -0.19 -6.85 22.94
N HIS A 130 0.41 -7.79 22.17
CA HIS A 130 1.46 -8.68 22.65
C HIS A 130 2.86 -8.07 22.58
N THR A 131 3.09 -7.17 21.63
CA THR A 131 4.44 -6.67 21.31
C THR A 131 4.71 -5.26 21.82
N HIS A 132 3.67 -4.44 22.01
CA HIS A 132 3.77 -3.02 22.36
C HIS A 132 2.86 -2.61 23.53
N GLY A 133 2.04 -3.53 24.07
CA GLY A 133 1.11 -3.22 25.16
C GLY A 133 -0.01 -2.24 24.77
N VAL A 134 -0.35 -2.19 23.48
CA VAL A 134 -1.42 -1.34 22.92
C VAL A 134 -2.76 -2.02 23.13
N GLU A 135 -3.76 -1.27 23.60
CA GLU A 135 -5.13 -1.76 23.69
C GLU A 135 -5.76 -1.80 22.29
N ILE A 136 -6.38 -2.94 21.94
CA ILE A 136 -7.02 -3.10 20.62
C ILE A 136 -8.53 -3.10 20.79
N ARG A 137 -9.15 -2.03 20.31
CA ARG A 137 -10.60 -1.84 20.32
C ARG A 137 -11.18 -2.31 19.01
N VAL A 138 -12.27 -3.07 19.11
CA VAL A 138 -12.87 -3.73 17.95
C VAL A 138 -14.29 -3.19 17.77
N VAL A 139 -14.52 -2.46 16.68
CA VAL A 139 -15.87 -2.09 16.25
C VAL A 139 -16.62 -3.38 15.89
N PRO A 140 -17.80 -3.65 16.48
CA PRO A 140 -18.52 -4.90 16.29
C PRO A 140 -18.87 -5.19 14.83
N PHE A 141 -18.96 -6.49 14.55
CA PHE A 141 -19.35 -7.00 13.25
C PHE A 141 -20.71 -6.44 12.82
N ARG A 142 -20.79 -6.03 11.56
CA ARG A 142 -22.05 -5.69 10.88
C ARG A 142 -22.10 -6.41 9.54
N GLU A 143 -23.14 -7.19 9.29
CA GLU A 143 -23.28 -8.02 8.08
C GLU A 143 -23.04 -7.24 6.78
N ALA A 144 -23.64 -6.05 6.63
CA ALA A 144 -23.50 -5.21 5.45
C ALA A 144 -22.13 -4.53 5.30
N ARG A 145 -21.33 -4.46 6.38
CA ARG A 145 -19.99 -3.81 6.42
C ARG A 145 -20.00 -2.32 6.06
N ASP A 146 -21.16 -1.69 6.19
CA ASP A 146 -21.42 -0.27 5.95
C ASP A 146 -21.27 0.53 7.24
N TRP A 147 -20.09 0.47 7.86
CA TRP A 147 -19.83 1.22 9.08
C TRP A 147 -19.86 2.73 8.84
N THR A 148 -20.42 3.43 9.83
CA THR A 148 -20.54 4.88 9.88
C THR A 148 -19.63 5.46 10.96
N ILE A 149 -19.52 6.78 11.01
CA ILE A 149 -18.78 7.46 12.07
C ILE A 149 -19.45 7.22 13.43
N GLU A 150 -20.77 7.13 13.47
CA GLU A 150 -21.54 6.84 14.67
C GLU A 150 -21.20 5.47 15.26
N ASP A 151 -20.80 4.51 14.42
CA ASP A 151 -20.37 3.18 14.85
C ASP A 151 -18.93 3.18 15.37
N LEU A 152 -18.07 4.02 14.80
CA LEU A 152 -16.68 4.18 15.21
C LEU A 152 -16.57 5.01 16.50
N ALA A 153 -17.39 6.05 16.64
CA ALA A 153 -17.23 7.07 17.68
C ALA A 153 -17.17 6.53 19.12
N PRO A 154 -17.92 5.50 19.53
CA PRO A 154 -17.84 4.92 20.88
C PRO A 154 -16.48 4.28 21.20
N PHE A 155 -15.67 3.97 20.18
CA PHE A 155 -14.38 3.30 20.33
C PHE A 155 -13.19 4.26 20.31
N VAL A 156 -13.42 5.52 19.94
CA VAL A 156 -12.40 6.55 19.81
C VAL A 156 -12.44 7.52 21.00
N ASP A 157 -11.33 7.62 21.71
CA ASP A 157 -11.13 8.51 22.86
C ASP A 157 -9.79 9.25 22.78
N GLU A 158 -9.42 9.96 23.85
CA GLU A 158 -8.16 10.73 23.91
C GLU A 158 -6.89 9.89 23.89
N LYS A 159 -7.00 8.56 24.08
CA LYS A 159 -5.88 7.61 23.99
C LYS A 159 -5.83 6.90 22.65
N THR A 160 -6.82 7.09 21.79
CA THR A 160 -6.83 6.52 20.45
C THR A 160 -5.78 7.22 19.60
N ARG A 161 -4.78 6.45 19.15
CA ARG A 161 -3.71 6.99 18.29
C ARG A 161 -3.92 6.71 16.83
N LEU A 162 -4.61 5.62 16.51
CA LEU A 162 -4.78 5.16 15.15
C LEU A 162 -6.10 4.41 15.00
N VAL A 163 -6.79 4.68 13.91
CA VAL A 163 -7.92 3.88 13.40
C VAL A 163 -7.46 3.29 12.07
N THR A 164 -7.72 2.01 11.86
CA THR A 164 -7.46 1.37 10.56
C THR A 164 -8.75 0.91 9.89
N ILE A 165 -8.88 1.17 8.59
CA ILE A 165 -10.05 0.79 7.79
C ILE A 165 -9.61 0.18 6.46
N SER A 166 -10.40 -0.75 5.94
CA SER A 166 -10.39 -1.05 4.50
C SER A 166 -11.25 -0.03 3.75
N ALA A 167 -10.68 0.65 2.76
CA ALA A 167 -11.43 1.61 1.95
C ALA A 167 -12.60 0.95 1.20
N VAL A 168 -12.42 -0.29 0.77
CA VAL A 168 -13.48 -1.15 0.21
C VAL A 168 -13.40 -2.51 0.89
N ASN A 169 -14.49 -2.97 1.49
CA ASN A 169 -14.52 -4.26 2.15
C ASN A 169 -14.35 -5.41 1.14
N PHE A 170 -13.46 -6.34 1.44
CA PHE A 170 -13.09 -7.43 0.54
C PHE A 170 -14.22 -8.40 0.16
N LEU A 171 -15.24 -8.51 1.02
CA LEU A 171 -16.33 -9.47 0.85
C LEU A 171 -17.61 -8.80 0.36
N SER A 172 -18.05 -7.73 1.02
CA SER A 172 -19.30 -7.04 0.63
C SER A 172 -19.12 -6.08 -0.54
N GLY A 173 -17.87 -5.65 -0.82
CA GLY A 173 -17.60 -4.60 -1.81
C GLY A 173 -18.04 -3.21 -1.35
N PHE A 174 -18.47 -3.04 -0.09
CA PHE A 174 -18.89 -1.74 0.43
C PHE A 174 -17.70 -0.79 0.51
N ALA A 175 -17.86 0.41 -0.06
CA ALA A 175 -16.85 1.46 -0.05
C ALA A 175 -17.12 2.47 1.08
N LEU A 176 -16.16 2.67 1.97
CA LEU A 176 -16.24 3.66 3.04
C LEU A 176 -15.88 5.06 2.52
N ASP A 177 -16.48 6.09 3.12
CA ASP A 177 -16.05 7.48 2.93
C ASP A 177 -14.78 7.74 3.76
N VAL A 178 -13.63 7.43 3.16
CA VAL A 178 -12.30 7.61 3.78
C VAL A 178 -12.09 9.04 4.28
N SER A 179 -12.61 10.05 3.57
CA SER A 179 -12.44 11.45 3.89
C SER A 179 -13.17 11.80 5.19
N SER A 180 -14.44 11.38 5.31
CA SER A 180 -15.23 11.57 6.54
C SER A 180 -14.63 10.84 7.75
N PHE A 181 -14.14 9.61 7.55
CA PHE A 181 -13.44 8.86 8.62
C PHE A 181 -12.14 9.53 9.05
N GLY A 182 -11.32 10.00 8.10
CA GLY A 182 -10.05 10.66 8.40
C GLY A 182 -10.27 11.96 9.15
N LYS A 183 -11.23 12.78 8.70
CA LYS A 183 -11.61 14.01 9.39
C LYS A 183 -12.05 13.74 10.84
N PHE A 184 -12.91 12.75 11.05
CA PHE A 184 -13.33 12.37 12.40
C PHE A 184 -12.15 11.95 13.28
N CYS A 185 -11.22 11.15 12.74
CA CYS A 185 -10.02 10.73 13.47
C CYS A 185 -9.16 11.93 13.87
N HIS A 186 -8.89 12.85 12.93
CA HIS A 186 -8.10 14.06 13.20
C HIS A 186 -8.77 14.98 14.23
N ASP A 187 -10.10 15.14 14.17
CA ASP A 187 -10.87 15.91 15.15
C ASP A 187 -10.75 15.31 16.58
N LYS A 188 -10.37 14.03 16.70
CA LYS A 188 -10.09 13.32 17.95
C LYS A 188 -8.60 13.17 18.29
N GLY A 189 -7.70 13.68 17.43
CA GLY A 189 -6.25 13.55 17.61
C GLY A 189 -5.69 12.16 17.24
N ALA A 190 -6.48 11.31 16.58
CA ALA A 190 -6.08 10.01 16.05
C ALA A 190 -5.69 10.11 14.57
N LEU A 191 -4.88 9.18 14.08
CA LEU A 191 -4.53 9.04 12.67
C LEU A 191 -5.35 7.96 11.98
N LEU A 192 -5.47 8.04 10.64
CA LEU A 192 -6.15 7.06 9.81
C LEU A 192 -5.16 6.25 8.96
N CYS A 193 -5.15 4.93 9.14
CA CYS A 193 -4.50 3.98 8.23
C CYS A 193 -5.54 3.35 7.30
N VAL A 194 -5.25 3.33 5.99
CA VAL A 194 -6.18 2.84 4.97
C VAL A 194 -5.58 1.64 4.25
N ASP A 195 -6.20 0.47 4.38
CA ASP A 195 -6.03 -0.63 3.44
C ASP A 195 -6.84 -0.32 2.18
N ALA A 196 -6.14 -0.01 1.09
CA ALA A 196 -6.74 0.41 -0.17
C ALA A 196 -6.65 -0.66 -1.27
N ILE A 197 -6.32 -1.91 -0.92
CA ILE A 197 -6.04 -2.98 -1.89
C ILE A 197 -7.24 -3.29 -2.80
N GLN A 198 -8.47 -3.11 -2.32
CA GLN A 198 -9.69 -3.36 -3.10
C GLN A 198 -10.19 -2.14 -3.88
N ALA A 199 -9.50 -1.01 -3.77
CA ALA A 199 -10.05 0.27 -4.16
C ALA A 199 -9.13 1.02 -5.13
N LEU A 200 -7.83 1.09 -4.86
CA LEU A 200 -6.87 1.70 -5.77
C LEU A 200 -6.82 0.97 -7.10
N GLY A 201 -7.09 1.70 -8.20
CA GLY A 201 -7.20 1.17 -9.56
C GLY A 201 -8.60 0.69 -9.94
N ALA A 202 -9.52 0.52 -8.99
CA ALA A 202 -10.91 0.13 -9.24
C ALA A 202 -11.90 1.30 -9.17
N THR A 203 -11.69 2.20 -8.21
CA THR A 203 -12.59 3.34 -7.96
C THR A 203 -11.79 4.61 -7.67
N GLN A 204 -12.41 5.77 -7.90
CA GLN A 204 -11.92 7.03 -7.38
C GLN A 204 -12.19 7.10 -5.87
N MET A 205 -11.28 7.70 -5.13
CA MET A 205 -11.39 7.88 -3.68
C MET A 205 -10.68 9.15 -3.24
N ASP A 206 -11.21 9.76 -2.19
CA ASP A 206 -10.59 10.91 -1.55
C ASP A 206 -9.70 10.43 -0.39
N LEU A 207 -8.38 10.51 -0.59
CA LEU A 207 -7.36 10.09 0.38
C LEU A 207 -6.70 11.27 1.10
N ARG A 208 -7.26 12.49 1.01
CA ARG A 208 -6.65 13.69 1.60
C ARG A 208 -6.54 13.63 3.12
N GLU A 209 -7.50 12.97 3.77
CA GLU A 209 -7.53 12.79 5.22
C GLU A 209 -6.85 11.49 5.70
N ALA A 210 -6.33 10.64 4.79
CA ALA A 210 -5.56 9.46 5.17
C ALA A 210 -4.15 9.83 5.64
N ASP A 211 -3.63 9.16 6.67
CA ASP A 211 -2.25 9.34 7.16
C ASP A 211 -1.31 8.25 6.65
N PHE A 212 -1.88 7.08 6.35
CA PHE A 212 -1.18 5.97 5.73
C PHE A 212 -2.09 5.32 4.69
N VAL A 213 -1.52 4.91 3.55
CA VAL A 213 -2.23 4.15 2.52
C VAL A 213 -1.40 2.93 2.15
N CYS A 214 -1.97 1.75 2.29
CA CYS A 214 -1.31 0.47 2.00
C CYS A 214 -2.06 -0.28 0.91
N ALA A 215 -1.34 -0.78 -0.10
CA ALA A 215 -1.92 -1.64 -1.12
C ALA A 215 -0.86 -2.51 -1.80
N ASP A 216 -1.30 -3.68 -2.26
CA ASP A 216 -0.55 -4.59 -3.11
C ASP A 216 -1.02 -4.45 -4.57
N ALA A 217 -0.12 -4.66 -5.51
CA ALA A 217 -0.38 -4.45 -6.91
C ALA A 217 -1.21 -5.55 -7.58
N HIS A 218 -1.21 -6.78 -7.05
CA HIS A 218 -1.77 -7.96 -7.75
C HIS A 218 -3.29 -7.99 -7.93
N LYS A 219 -4.01 -7.03 -7.35
CA LYS A 219 -5.46 -6.88 -7.54
C LYS A 219 -5.75 -5.81 -8.58
N TRP A 220 -6.29 -4.67 -8.17
CA TRP A 220 -6.84 -3.67 -9.08
C TRP A 220 -5.79 -2.75 -9.70
N LEU A 221 -4.55 -2.78 -9.20
CA LEU A 221 -3.40 -2.14 -9.85
C LEU A 221 -2.79 -3.00 -10.97
N LEU A 222 -3.27 -4.24 -11.14
CA LEU A 222 -2.89 -5.15 -12.21
C LEU A 222 -1.37 -5.43 -12.28
N GLY A 223 -0.66 -5.30 -11.17
CA GLY A 223 0.77 -5.58 -11.07
C GLY A 223 1.09 -6.99 -10.61
N PRO A 224 2.38 -7.34 -10.45
CA PRO A 224 2.78 -8.66 -9.99
C PRO A 224 2.54 -8.84 -8.47
N ASN A 225 2.36 -10.09 -8.04
CA ASN A 225 2.47 -10.46 -6.62
C ASN A 225 3.87 -10.07 -6.08
N GLY A 226 3.95 -9.73 -4.80
CA GLY A 226 5.23 -9.35 -4.20
C GLY A 226 5.62 -7.88 -4.41
N ALA A 227 4.74 -7.08 -5.04
CA ALA A 227 4.92 -5.65 -5.27
C ALA A 227 3.79 -4.89 -4.58
N ALA A 228 4.09 -4.34 -3.41
CA ALA A 228 3.16 -3.52 -2.64
C ALA A 228 3.84 -2.20 -2.25
N PHE A 229 3.08 -1.30 -1.67
CA PHE A 229 3.61 -0.07 -1.11
C PHE A 229 2.85 0.36 0.14
N ALA A 230 3.53 1.18 0.95
CA ALA A 230 2.93 2.02 1.97
C ALA A 230 3.28 3.48 1.65
N TRP A 231 2.28 4.35 1.63
CA TRP A 231 2.48 5.79 1.66
C TRP A 231 2.30 6.30 3.10
N PHE A 232 3.11 7.27 3.48
CA PHE A 232 3.11 7.91 4.79
C PHE A 232 2.94 9.41 4.62
N ARG A 233 1.96 10.03 5.28
CA ARG A 233 1.81 11.48 5.26
C ARG A 233 3.11 12.15 5.72
N GLY A 234 3.61 13.11 4.96
CA GLY A 234 4.89 13.78 5.24
C GLY A 234 5.01 14.43 6.62
N SER A 235 3.90 14.86 7.24
CA SER A 235 3.90 15.40 8.61
C SER A 235 4.02 14.32 9.70
N VAL A 236 3.68 13.07 9.38
CA VAL A 236 3.71 11.92 10.30
C VAL A 236 4.99 11.12 10.13
N LEU A 237 5.49 10.99 8.89
CA LEU A 237 6.68 10.21 8.54
C LEU A 237 7.91 10.43 9.46
N PRO A 238 8.27 11.67 9.86
CA PRO A 238 9.42 11.89 10.74
C PRO A 238 9.31 11.24 12.13
N GLN A 239 8.08 10.98 12.59
CA GLN A 239 7.81 10.37 13.89
C GLN A 239 7.89 8.84 13.85
N MET A 240 7.92 8.25 12.65
CA MET A 240 7.92 6.81 12.43
C MET A 240 9.34 6.25 12.48
N ARG A 241 9.55 5.18 13.25
CA ARG A 241 10.86 4.52 13.38
C ARG A 241 10.76 3.03 13.02
N PRO A 242 11.44 2.55 11.97
CA PRO A 242 11.39 1.15 11.55
C PRO A 242 11.94 0.21 12.64
N GLN A 243 11.24 -0.91 12.89
CA GLN A 243 11.76 -1.99 13.74
C GLN A 243 12.79 -2.85 13.00
N ILE A 244 12.62 -3.01 11.68
CA ILE A 244 13.60 -3.66 10.81
C ILE A 244 14.45 -2.56 10.19
N LEU A 245 15.55 -2.23 10.85
CA LEU A 245 16.54 -1.28 10.34
C LEU A 245 17.66 -2.03 9.61
N GLY A 246 17.85 -1.72 8.33
CA GLY A 246 18.92 -2.29 7.51
C GLY A 246 19.79 -1.21 6.87
N TRP A 247 20.86 -1.64 6.20
CA TRP A 247 21.92 -0.73 5.72
C TRP A 247 21.44 0.30 4.69
N LEU A 248 20.38 0.01 3.91
CA LEU A 248 19.81 0.99 2.97
C LEU A 248 18.88 2.00 3.62
N ALA A 249 18.43 1.71 4.84
CA ALA A 249 17.42 2.47 5.57
C ALA A 249 18.00 3.53 6.52
N ILE A 250 19.33 3.71 6.56
CA ILE A 250 20.00 4.67 7.44
C ILE A 250 20.60 5.85 6.67
N GLU A 251 20.74 6.98 7.34
CA GLU A 251 21.58 8.07 6.88
C GLU A 251 23.06 7.65 6.81
N GLY A 252 23.80 8.21 5.84
CA GLY A 252 25.23 7.91 5.69
C GLY A 252 25.55 6.49 5.22
N ARG A 253 24.58 5.76 4.64
CA ARG A 253 24.71 4.37 4.15
C ARG A 253 25.89 4.08 3.20
N ASP A 254 26.47 5.10 2.59
CA ASP A 254 27.64 4.96 1.72
C ASP A 254 28.96 4.80 2.52
N ASN A 255 28.94 5.09 3.82
CA ASN A 255 30.05 4.82 4.73
C ASN A 255 29.84 3.48 5.44
N TRP A 256 30.24 2.39 4.77
CA TRP A 256 29.93 1.01 5.17
C TRP A 256 30.41 0.60 6.56
N PHE A 257 31.38 1.32 7.13
CA PHE A 257 31.93 1.04 8.46
C PHE A 257 31.49 2.06 9.52
N SER A 258 30.59 2.98 9.18
CA SER A 258 29.92 3.88 10.12
C SER A 258 28.52 3.33 10.41
N TYR A 259 28.39 2.63 11.53
CA TYR A 259 27.15 1.98 11.93
C TYR A 259 26.18 2.93 12.67
N GLY A 260 25.89 4.08 12.04
CA GLY A 260 24.82 4.97 12.48
C GLY A 260 23.47 4.25 12.46
N THR A 261 22.53 4.67 13.31
CA THR A 261 21.18 4.09 13.39
C THR A 261 20.08 5.12 13.16
N GLU A 262 20.46 6.27 12.60
CA GLU A 262 19.50 7.31 12.23
C GLU A 262 18.77 6.89 10.96
N PRO A 263 17.44 6.68 10.99
CA PRO A 263 16.70 6.28 9.80
C PRO A 263 16.73 7.37 8.74
N PHE A 264 16.79 6.96 7.47
CA PHE A 264 16.78 7.87 6.31
C PHE A 264 15.59 8.83 6.36
N ALA A 265 15.74 10.09 5.97
CA ALA A 265 14.68 11.11 6.11
C ALA A 265 13.33 10.73 5.44
N GLY A 266 13.39 10.11 4.25
CA GLY A 266 12.23 9.64 3.50
C GLY A 266 11.72 8.25 3.92
N ALA A 267 10.64 7.81 3.27
CA ALA A 267 10.04 6.50 3.48
C ALA A 267 10.95 5.33 3.05
N GLU A 268 12.05 5.61 2.34
CA GLU A 268 13.16 4.67 2.15
C GLU A 268 13.67 4.05 3.46
N ARG A 269 13.43 4.69 4.62
CA ARG A 269 13.71 4.12 5.94
C ARG A 269 13.01 2.78 6.21
N PHE A 270 11.98 2.43 5.44
CA PHE A 270 11.27 1.16 5.57
C PHE A 270 11.73 0.09 4.55
N GLU A 271 12.78 0.38 3.78
CA GLU A 271 13.35 -0.53 2.77
C GLU A 271 14.77 -0.96 3.20
N PRO A 272 14.91 -2.00 4.05
CA PRO A 272 16.16 -2.27 4.77
C PRO A 272 17.32 -2.78 3.91
N GLY A 273 17.06 -3.25 2.69
CA GLY A 273 18.06 -3.88 1.85
C GLY A 273 17.64 -4.00 0.39
N ALA A 274 18.30 -4.92 -0.33
CA ALA A 274 18.06 -5.12 -1.76
C ALA A 274 16.56 -5.26 -2.08
N ARG A 275 16.12 -4.54 -3.11
CA ARG A 275 14.71 -4.35 -3.42
C ARG A 275 14.22 -5.37 -4.43
N ASN A 276 12.92 -5.66 -4.42
CA ASN A 276 12.27 -6.48 -5.44
C ASN A 276 12.09 -5.70 -6.76
N TYR A 277 13.17 -5.53 -7.52
CA TYR A 277 13.12 -4.78 -8.77
C TYR A 277 12.25 -5.42 -9.86
N LEU A 278 12.15 -6.75 -9.92
CA LEU A 278 11.21 -7.41 -10.82
C LEU A 278 9.76 -7.02 -10.51
N GLY A 279 9.40 -6.99 -9.21
CA GLY A 279 8.11 -6.51 -8.76
C GLY A 279 7.89 -5.03 -9.06
N ILE A 280 8.87 -4.18 -8.74
CA ILE A 280 8.78 -2.72 -8.95
C ILE A 280 8.63 -2.38 -10.43
N VAL A 281 9.38 -3.03 -11.32
CA VAL A 281 9.27 -2.81 -12.77
C VAL A 281 7.92 -3.27 -13.30
N GLY A 282 7.43 -4.42 -12.85
CA GLY A 282 6.09 -4.88 -13.21
C GLY A 282 4.98 -3.96 -12.73
N MET A 283 5.08 -3.45 -11.50
CA MET A 283 4.12 -2.50 -10.94
C MET A 283 4.21 -1.13 -11.63
N GLU A 284 5.42 -0.60 -11.84
CA GLU A 284 5.65 0.62 -12.63
C GLU A 284 4.96 0.49 -13.97
N ALA A 285 5.26 -0.59 -14.68
CA ALA A 285 4.70 -0.87 -15.98
C ALA A 285 3.19 -1.07 -15.93
N SER A 286 2.55 -1.38 -14.81
CA SER A 286 1.08 -1.48 -14.68
C SER A 286 0.41 -0.12 -14.43
N LEU A 287 1.15 0.82 -13.84
CA LEU A 287 0.69 2.18 -13.52
C LEU A 287 0.89 3.21 -14.66
N ALA A 288 1.56 2.81 -15.74
CA ALA A 288 1.84 3.62 -16.94
C ALA A 288 0.62 4.05 -17.75
#